data_AF-A0A7L1JJB5-F1
#
_entry.id   AF-A0A7L1JJB5-F1
#
_cell.length_a   1.000
_cell.length_b   1.000
_cell.length_c   1.000
_cell.angle_alpha   90.00
_cell.angle_beta   90.00
_cell.angle_gamma   90.00
#
_symmetry.space_group_name_H-M   'P 1'
#
loop_
_entity.id
_entity.type
_entity.pdbx_description
1 polymer ?
#
loop_
_entity_poly.entity_id
_entity_poly.type
_entity_poly.pdbx_seq_one_letter_code
_entity_poly.pdbx_strand_id
1 'polypeptide(L)'
;SYSTESGIQSISIAKSSGLGLTISGGSNRPDGPMIYVQELLPDGDCYKDGRLRPGDQLIAINKDSLVGSTHEEARKIIAKAKFRHEENTEVAFIPGRGRLHPGLSVHNNIPSPPPKAVGNGLSSCRLKVHVRSPEVGLEKCLIFGISCNESSEFCFAGTSFPYPSALPSTFTFGFSAPASASNHKAASGTKPKVALDPHVRLKDGKLELVLQYLGLDVTDEKKRQIRQSLNTDSQGTVAYGDLLQALRDVMQEELEEAGLDSSSVLFTQHEVASLLDTSAFHSPTFDSLSCNGNEELEQLQLEMVVLRQEVRRLKSLLKEVENSKKSMEDELQRLNQKALGFLSENRTLHSKLQMAEVVQRQAHSAEQDYEEVIHLLEAEISELKMQLAGKKTKHEDILELKRQLSLADGQLRKSEVSRKRLEICNRKLLLFVQV
;
A
#
# COMPACT_ATOMS: atom_id res chain seq x y z
N SER A 1 -2.39 20.40 5.54
CA SER A 1 -3.57 20.25 6.40
C SER A 1 -4.36 19.02 5.98
N TYR A 2 -4.01 17.84 6.50
CA TYR A 2 -4.84 16.65 6.31
C TYR A 2 -5.79 16.60 7.50
N SER A 3 -7.07 16.87 7.27
CA SER A 3 -8.12 16.70 8.27
C SER A 3 -8.24 15.22 8.66
N THR A 4 -7.47 14.78 9.66
CA THR A 4 -7.74 13.57 10.43
C THR A 4 -8.76 13.87 11.51
N GLU A 5 -9.94 14.32 11.07
CA GLU A 5 -11.15 14.27 11.89
C GLU A 5 -12.21 13.52 11.07
N SER A 6 -11.88 12.27 10.73
CA SER A 6 -12.93 11.28 10.45
C SER A 6 -13.18 10.58 11.77
N GLY A 7 -13.99 11.20 12.64
CA GLY A 7 -14.41 10.59 13.91
C GLY A 7 -15.18 9.29 13.68
N ILE A 8 -15.18 8.41 14.68
CA ILE A 8 -16.04 7.23 14.70
C ILE A 8 -17.48 7.72 14.70
N GLN A 9 -18.27 7.27 13.72
CA GLN A 9 -19.70 7.51 13.63
C GLN A 9 -20.45 6.28 14.12
N SER A 10 -21.62 6.49 14.71
CA SER A 10 -22.50 5.41 15.15
C SER A 10 -23.90 5.66 14.63
N ILE A 11 -24.49 4.65 13.99
CA ILE A 11 -25.83 4.71 13.43
C ILE A 11 -26.68 3.58 13.98
N SER A 12 -27.95 3.87 14.22
CA SER A 12 -28.97 2.87 14.56
C SER A 12 -29.82 2.61 13.32
N ILE A 13 -29.86 1.36 12.88
CA ILE A 13 -30.58 0.90 11.68
C ILE A 13 -31.74 0.02 12.14
N ALA A 14 -32.96 0.34 11.68
CA ALA A 14 -34.14 -0.49 11.96
C ALA A 14 -34.02 -1.85 11.26
N LYS A 15 -34.27 -2.93 12.01
CA LYS A 15 -34.07 -4.29 11.52
C LYS A 15 -35.29 -4.75 10.69
N SER A 16 -35.06 -5.17 9.45
CA SER A 16 -36.14 -5.70 8.59
C SER A 16 -35.81 -7.08 8.01
N SER A 17 -34.83 -7.16 7.10
CA SER A 17 -34.43 -8.40 6.42
C SER A 17 -32.99 -8.81 6.73
N GLY A 18 -32.27 -8.00 7.50
CA GLY A 18 -30.87 -8.16 7.85
C GLY A 18 -30.00 -7.07 7.22
N LEU A 19 -28.83 -6.85 7.82
CA LEU A 19 -27.93 -5.73 7.48
C LEU A 19 -27.62 -5.60 5.98
N GLY A 20 -27.52 -6.71 5.24
CA GLY A 20 -27.36 -6.68 3.79
C GLY A 20 -26.05 -6.03 3.34
N LEU A 21 -24.95 -6.33 4.04
CA LEU A 21 -23.62 -5.83 3.71
C LEU A 21 -22.65 -6.98 3.47
N THR A 22 -21.69 -6.77 2.58
CA THR A 22 -20.52 -7.63 2.40
C THR A 22 -19.29 -6.92 2.92
N ILE A 23 -18.34 -7.68 3.44
CA ILE A 23 -17.13 -7.15 4.04
C ILE A 23 -15.89 -7.66 3.34
N SER A 24 -14.83 -6.86 3.36
CA SER A 24 -13.47 -7.24 3.00
C SER A 24 -12.50 -6.98 4.16
N GLY A 25 -11.28 -7.48 4.05
CA GLY A 25 -10.27 -7.37 5.11
C GLY A 25 -10.48 -8.33 6.28
N GLY A 26 -9.71 -8.09 7.34
CA GLY A 26 -9.63 -8.90 8.55
C GLY A 26 -8.19 -9.29 8.87
N SER A 27 -7.90 -9.57 10.15
CA SER A 27 -6.53 -9.82 10.62
C SER A 27 -5.79 -10.96 9.92
N ASN A 28 -6.52 -11.86 9.26
CA ASN A 28 -6.00 -13.00 8.49
C ASN A 28 -6.04 -12.81 6.96
N ARG A 29 -6.41 -11.63 6.44
CA ARG A 29 -6.50 -11.34 5.00
C ARG A 29 -5.35 -10.44 4.54
N PRO A 30 -4.89 -10.59 3.28
CA PRO A 30 -3.83 -9.72 2.72
C PRO A 30 -4.28 -8.26 2.56
N ASP A 31 -5.59 -8.00 2.56
CA ASP A 31 -6.17 -6.67 2.43
C ASP A 31 -6.00 -5.79 3.69
N GLY A 32 -5.48 -6.37 4.77
CA GLY A 32 -5.16 -5.68 6.03
C GLY A 32 -6.11 -6.02 7.18
N PRO A 33 -5.72 -5.67 8.42
CA PRO A 33 -6.40 -6.11 9.65
C PRO A 33 -7.74 -5.42 9.92
N MET A 34 -8.08 -4.39 9.13
CA MET A 34 -9.29 -3.59 9.28
C MET A 34 -10.41 -4.20 8.44
N ILE A 35 -11.64 -4.16 8.96
CA ILE A 35 -12.83 -4.64 8.25
C ILE A 35 -13.45 -3.47 7.49
N TYR A 36 -13.67 -3.64 6.19
CA TYR A 36 -14.29 -2.61 5.34
C TYR A 36 -15.59 -3.11 4.73
N VAL A 37 -16.52 -2.19 4.49
CA VAL A 37 -17.72 -2.46 3.69
C VAL A 37 -17.29 -2.61 2.23
N GLN A 38 -17.47 -3.79 1.66
CA GLN A 38 -17.15 -4.05 0.26
C GLN A 38 -18.31 -3.67 -0.65
N GLU A 39 -19.53 -4.08 -0.30
CA GLU A 39 -20.75 -3.81 -1.06
C GLU A 39 -21.96 -3.81 -0.12
N LEU A 40 -23.00 -3.08 -0.53
CA LEU A 40 -24.31 -3.11 0.12
C LEU A 40 -25.31 -3.77 -0.82
N LEU A 41 -25.97 -4.82 -0.33
CA LEU A 41 -26.97 -5.55 -1.09
C LEU A 41 -28.23 -4.69 -1.27
N PRO A 42 -28.78 -4.62 -2.49
CA PRO A 42 -30.10 -4.02 -2.72
C PRO A 42 -31.13 -4.62 -1.77
N ASP A 43 -32.02 -3.77 -1.24
CA ASP A 43 -33.04 -4.11 -0.24
C ASP A 43 -32.53 -4.51 1.17
N GLY A 44 -31.22 -4.51 1.40
CA GLY A 44 -30.62 -4.67 2.73
C GLY A 44 -30.92 -3.50 3.67
N ASP A 45 -30.91 -3.75 4.98
CA ASP A 45 -31.21 -2.71 5.98
C ASP A 45 -30.20 -1.53 5.90
N CYS A 46 -28.91 -1.82 5.66
CA CYS A 46 -27.89 -0.78 5.47
C CYS A 46 -28.03 -0.01 4.16
N TYR A 47 -28.53 -0.67 3.11
CA TYR A 47 -28.78 -0.04 1.82
C TYR A 47 -29.98 0.92 1.89
N LYS A 48 -31.06 0.51 2.57
CA LYS A 48 -32.25 1.34 2.82
C LYS A 48 -31.95 2.56 3.69
N ASP A 49 -31.07 2.40 4.68
CA ASP A 49 -30.63 3.50 5.55
C ASP A 49 -29.74 4.51 4.81
N GLY A 50 -28.87 4.04 3.91
CA GLY A 50 -28.11 4.89 2.98
C GLY A 50 -26.97 5.70 3.59
N ARG A 51 -26.75 5.64 4.91
CA ARG A 51 -25.63 6.33 5.58
C ARG A 51 -24.30 5.60 5.45
N LEU A 52 -24.33 4.26 5.41
CA LEU A 52 -23.16 3.43 5.12
C LEU A 52 -22.87 3.41 3.62
N ARG A 53 -21.59 3.36 3.26
CA ARG A 53 -21.12 3.28 1.87
C ARG A 53 -20.01 2.25 1.72
N PRO A 54 -19.86 1.65 0.52
CA PRO A 54 -18.67 0.89 0.19
C PRO A 54 -17.39 1.70 0.44
N GLY A 55 -16.42 1.09 1.13
CA GLY A 55 -15.19 1.72 1.57
C GLY A 55 -15.21 2.26 3.01
N ASP A 56 -16.36 2.26 3.69
CA ASP A 56 -16.43 2.59 5.12
C ASP A 56 -15.75 1.49 5.96
N GLN A 57 -15.02 1.90 6.99
CA GLN A 57 -14.37 0.97 7.91
C GLN A 57 -15.32 0.63 9.07
N LEU A 58 -15.63 -0.65 9.24
CA LEU A 58 -16.46 -1.12 10.34
C LEU A 58 -15.62 -1.29 11.62
N ILE A 59 -16.13 -0.75 12.72
CA ILE A 59 -15.50 -0.80 14.05
C ILE A 59 -16.24 -1.76 14.97
N ALA A 60 -17.58 -1.67 15.02
CA ALA A 60 -18.41 -2.55 15.83
C ALA A 60 -19.81 -2.70 15.23
N ILE A 61 -20.45 -3.84 15.51
CA ILE A 61 -21.86 -4.06 15.23
C ILE A 61 -22.54 -4.48 16.54
N ASN A 62 -23.50 -3.70 16.97
CA ASN A 62 -24.08 -3.72 18.31
C ASN A 62 -22.96 -3.57 19.36
N LYS A 63 -22.83 -4.56 20.24
CA LYS A 63 -21.82 -4.63 21.30
C LYS A 63 -20.60 -5.47 20.92
N ASP A 64 -20.58 -6.02 19.70
CA ASP A 64 -19.51 -6.92 19.24
C ASP A 64 -18.48 -6.10 18.43
N SER A 65 -17.25 -6.01 18.94
CA SER A 65 -16.14 -5.33 18.28
C SER A 65 -15.63 -6.11 17.07
N LEU A 66 -15.33 -5.41 15.98
CA LEU A 66 -14.74 -5.95 14.75
C LEU A 66 -13.24 -5.63 14.62
N VAL A 67 -12.67 -4.90 15.57
CA VAL A 67 -11.26 -4.51 15.57
C VAL A 67 -10.39 -5.72 15.89
N GLY A 68 -9.48 -6.06 14.97
CA GLY A 68 -8.57 -7.20 15.13
C GLY A 68 -9.22 -8.57 14.84
N SER A 69 -10.51 -8.60 14.53
CA SER A 69 -11.21 -9.84 14.17
C SER A 69 -10.70 -10.40 12.84
N THR A 70 -10.70 -11.72 12.75
CA THR A 70 -10.51 -12.40 11.47
C THR A 70 -11.71 -12.18 10.56
N HIS A 71 -11.52 -12.39 9.26
CA HIS A 71 -12.61 -12.27 8.29
C HIS A 71 -13.81 -13.18 8.63
N GLU A 72 -13.55 -14.40 9.09
CA GLU A 72 -14.62 -15.33 9.48
C GLU A 72 -15.34 -14.90 10.75
N GLU A 73 -14.64 -14.37 11.75
CA GLU A 73 -15.24 -13.83 12.98
C GLU A 73 -16.13 -12.63 12.68
N ALA A 74 -15.66 -11.70 11.85
CA ALA A 74 -16.46 -10.55 11.42
C ALA A 74 -17.75 -11.00 10.70
N ARG A 75 -17.66 -12.01 9.81
CA ARG A 75 -18.85 -12.60 9.17
C ARG A 75 -19.81 -13.24 10.19
N LYS A 76 -19.29 -13.93 11.21
CA LYS A 76 -20.11 -14.51 12.29
C LYS A 76 -20.85 -13.43 13.08
N ILE A 77 -20.20 -12.31 13.39
CA ILE A 77 -20.80 -11.18 14.10
C ILE A 77 -21.95 -10.57 13.27
N ILE A 78 -21.73 -10.32 11.98
CA ILE A 78 -22.76 -9.81 11.06
C ILE A 78 -23.93 -10.78 10.95
N ALA A 79 -23.66 -12.09 10.85
CA ALA A 79 -24.69 -13.11 10.81
C ALA A 79 -25.48 -13.18 12.12
N LYS A 80 -24.80 -13.07 13.28
CA LYS A 80 -25.44 -13.04 14.61
C LYS A 80 -26.37 -11.83 14.77
N ALA A 81 -26.00 -10.67 14.22
CA ALA A 81 -26.87 -9.49 14.23
C ALA A 81 -28.22 -9.74 13.54
N LYS A 82 -28.28 -10.65 12.55
CA LYS A 82 -29.55 -11.07 11.92
C LYS A 82 -30.52 -11.76 12.87
N PHE A 83 -30.04 -12.41 13.93
CA PHE A 83 -30.88 -13.23 14.82
C PHE A 83 -31.14 -12.61 16.20
N ARG A 84 -30.54 -11.46 16.54
CA ARG A 84 -30.82 -10.79 17.82
C ARG A 84 -32.28 -10.27 17.88
N HIS A 85 -32.93 -10.36 19.04
CA HIS A 85 -34.30 -9.83 19.26
C HIS A 85 -34.35 -8.29 19.42
N GLU A 86 -33.24 -7.59 19.21
CA GLU A 86 -33.19 -6.13 19.24
C GLU A 86 -33.85 -5.56 17.97
N GLU A 87 -34.78 -4.61 18.14
CA GLU A 87 -35.52 -3.96 17.04
C GLU A 87 -34.60 -3.13 16.11
N ASN A 88 -33.45 -2.72 16.64
CA ASN A 88 -32.47 -1.90 15.93
C ASN A 88 -31.09 -2.55 16.02
N THR A 89 -30.30 -2.42 14.94
CA THR A 89 -28.88 -2.77 14.93
C THR A 89 -28.05 -1.50 14.97
N GLU A 90 -27.15 -1.40 15.93
CA GLU A 90 -26.18 -0.31 16.03
C GLU A 90 -24.94 -0.65 15.22
N VAL A 91 -24.45 0.27 14.40
CA VAL A 91 -23.22 0.09 13.61
C VAL A 91 -22.29 1.27 13.87
N ALA A 92 -21.10 0.99 14.37
CA ALA A 92 -20.03 1.97 14.51
C ALA A 92 -19.03 1.83 13.37
N PHE A 93 -18.76 2.92 12.66
CA PHE A 93 -17.89 2.94 11.48
C PHE A 93 -17.10 4.23 11.36
N ILE A 94 -16.02 4.20 10.57
CA ILE A 94 -15.26 5.38 10.16
C ILE A 94 -15.53 5.60 8.66
N PRO A 95 -16.05 6.78 8.26
CA PRO A 95 -16.34 7.06 6.86
C PRO A 95 -15.11 6.95 5.97
N GLY A 96 -15.22 6.18 4.89
CA GLY A 96 -14.18 6.02 3.89
C GLY A 96 -14.03 7.30 3.06
N ARG A 97 -12.82 7.87 2.99
CA ARG A 97 -12.56 9.02 2.10
C ARG A 97 -12.50 8.57 0.64
N GLY A 98 -13.64 8.48 -0.03
CA GLY A 98 -13.86 8.78 -1.46
C GLY A 98 -12.89 8.26 -2.53
N ARG A 99 -12.02 7.28 -2.26
CA ARG A 99 -11.20 6.62 -3.27
C ARG A 99 -11.31 5.11 -3.10
N LEU A 100 -12.00 4.51 -4.04
CA LEU A 100 -11.92 3.08 -4.31
C LEU A 100 -10.44 2.71 -4.47
N HIS A 101 -10.01 1.72 -3.69
CA HIS A 101 -8.73 1.04 -3.91
C HIS A 101 -8.73 0.45 -5.33
N PRO A 102 -7.70 0.70 -6.15
CA PRO A 102 -7.54 0.00 -7.42
C PRO A 102 -7.11 -1.44 -7.12
N GLY A 103 -7.95 -2.42 -7.41
CA GLY A 103 -7.48 -3.78 -7.59
C GLY A 103 -8.36 -4.90 -7.07
N LEU A 104 -9.66 -4.92 -7.38
CA LEU A 104 -10.42 -6.17 -7.52
C LEU A 104 -11.56 -5.97 -8.53
N SER A 105 -11.24 -6.01 -9.83
CA SER A 105 -12.22 -6.35 -10.86
C SER A 105 -11.98 -7.79 -11.28
N VAL A 106 -12.79 -8.72 -10.80
CA VAL A 106 -12.88 -10.07 -11.35
C VAL A 106 -14.30 -10.24 -11.89
N HIS A 107 -14.37 -10.18 -13.22
CA HIS A 107 -15.31 -10.78 -14.16
C HIS A 107 -16.73 -11.12 -13.68
N ASN A 108 -17.72 -10.51 -14.33
CA ASN A 108 -18.80 -11.27 -14.96
C ASN A 108 -19.34 -10.54 -16.21
N ASN A 109 -19.44 -11.30 -17.30
CA ASN A 109 -19.86 -10.88 -18.63
C ASN A 109 -21.38 -10.82 -18.74
N ILE A 110 -21.98 -9.65 -19.03
CA ILE A 110 -23.19 -9.51 -19.86
C ILE A 110 -23.10 -8.15 -20.61
N PRO A 111 -23.24 -8.10 -21.96
CA PRO A 111 -23.19 -6.85 -22.72
C PRO A 111 -24.57 -6.16 -22.70
N SER A 112 -24.60 -4.88 -22.36
CA SER A 112 -25.75 -3.99 -22.60
C SER A 112 -25.27 -2.70 -23.28
N PRO A 113 -26.12 -2.05 -24.10
CA PRO A 113 -25.68 -1.21 -25.21
C PRO A 113 -25.28 0.22 -24.77
N PRO A 114 -24.52 0.96 -25.59
CA PRO A 114 -24.01 2.27 -25.20
C PRO A 114 -25.08 3.36 -25.41
N PRO A 115 -25.24 4.33 -24.48
CA PRO A 115 -25.84 5.59 -24.83
C PRO A 115 -24.81 6.47 -25.54
N LYS A 116 -25.29 7.17 -26.57
CA LYS A 116 -24.54 8.07 -27.41
C LYS A 116 -24.30 9.42 -26.71
N ALA A 117 -23.07 9.89 -26.87
CA ALA A 117 -22.68 11.24 -27.30
C ALA A 117 -22.26 12.32 -26.28
N VAL A 118 -21.13 12.93 -26.68
CA VAL A 118 -20.65 14.32 -26.55
C VAL A 118 -19.88 14.72 -25.29
N GLY A 119 -18.59 15.06 -25.49
CA GLY A 119 -17.88 16.00 -24.62
C GLY A 119 -16.37 15.77 -24.54
N ASN A 120 -15.63 16.42 -25.43
CA ASN A 120 -14.16 16.45 -25.57
C ASN A 120 -13.35 16.60 -24.26
N GLY A 121 -12.23 15.87 -24.16
CA GLY A 121 -11.19 16.10 -23.16
C GLY A 121 -10.00 15.17 -23.37
N LEU A 122 -8.86 15.74 -23.80
CA LEU A 122 -7.60 15.07 -24.13
C LEU A 122 -7.05 14.23 -22.96
N SER A 123 -6.89 12.92 -23.14
CA SER A 123 -6.14 12.06 -22.21
C SER A 123 -4.77 11.69 -22.79
N SER A 124 -3.74 12.22 -22.14
CA SER A 124 -2.32 11.96 -22.38
C SER A 124 -1.96 10.47 -22.30
N CYS A 125 -1.31 9.96 -23.35
CA CYS A 125 -0.71 8.64 -23.38
C CYS A 125 0.45 8.57 -22.37
N ARG A 126 0.26 7.89 -21.23
CA ARG A 126 1.35 7.59 -20.29
C ARG A 126 1.95 6.22 -20.62
N LEU A 127 3.12 6.25 -21.26
CA LEU A 127 3.98 5.11 -21.55
C LEU A 127 4.33 4.36 -20.25
N LYS A 128 4.15 3.05 -20.28
CA LYS A 128 4.45 2.09 -19.21
C LYS A 128 5.90 1.61 -19.40
N VAL A 129 6.84 2.18 -18.64
CA VAL A 129 8.23 1.72 -18.64
C VAL A 129 8.33 0.48 -17.75
N HIS A 130 8.70 -0.64 -18.38
CA HIS A 130 9.00 -1.92 -17.74
C HIS A 130 10.50 -1.93 -17.42
N VAL A 131 10.88 -1.76 -16.16
CA VAL A 131 12.28 -1.99 -15.75
C VAL A 131 12.44 -3.49 -15.52
N ARG A 132 12.98 -4.15 -16.53
CA ARG A 132 13.46 -5.53 -16.49
C ARG A 132 14.92 -5.47 -16.02
N SER A 133 15.20 -5.88 -14.77
CA SER A 133 16.57 -6.14 -14.32
C SER A 133 17.14 -7.33 -15.10
N PRO A 134 18.39 -7.27 -15.59
CA PRO A 134 19.05 -8.41 -16.19
C PRO A 134 19.74 -9.25 -15.11
N GLU A 135 19.38 -10.52 -15.03
CA GLU A 135 20.22 -11.58 -14.47
C GLU A 135 21.14 -12.12 -15.58
N VAL A 136 22.46 -12.07 -15.37
CA VAL A 136 23.50 -13.02 -15.81
C VAL A 136 24.72 -12.71 -14.90
N GLY A 137 25.41 -13.60 -14.21
CA GLY A 137 25.37 -15.06 -14.11
C GLY A 137 26.77 -15.53 -13.69
N LEU A 138 26.84 -16.42 -12.68
CA LEU A 138 27.90 -17.41 -12.40
C LEU A 138 29.30 -16.84 -12.03
N GLU A 139 30.09 -17.38 -11.09
CA GLU A 139 30.09 -18.66 -10.42
C GLU A 139 31.14 -18.65 -9.28
N LYS A 140 31.06 -19.68 -8.42
CA LYS A 140 32.11 -20.29 -7.57
C LYS A 140 32.45 -19.70 -6.20
N CYS A 141 31.77 -20.29 -5.22
CA CYS A 141 32.27 -21.36 -4.32
C CYS A 141 33.07 -21.01 -3.05
N LEU A 142 32.52 -21.57 -1.96
CA LEU A 142 33.15 -22.05 -0.71
C LEU A 142 33.57 -20.92 0.25
N ILE A 143 33.16 -20.89 1.52
CA ILE A 143 33.42 -21.90 2.56
C ILE A 143 32.45 -21.69 3.74
N PHE A 144 31.87 -22.81 4.20
CA PHE A 144 31.60 -23.25 5.58
C PHE A 144 31.08 -22.25 6.63
N GLY A 145 29.91 -22.56 7.20
CA GLY A 145 29.47 -22.00 8.48
C GLY A 145 30.16 -22.66 9.67
N ILE A 146 30.19 -21.98 10.82
CA ILE A 146 30.10 -22.53 12.17
C ILE A 146 29.55 -21.43 13.09
N SER A 147 28.73 -21.89 14.02
CA SER A 147 28.01 -21.19 15.07
C SER A 147 28.87 -20.91 16.33
N CYS A 148 28.34 -20.03 17.20
CA CYS A 148 28.48 -19.95 18.66
C CYS A 148 29.46 -18.93 19.31
N ASN A 149 28.80 -17.95 19.97
CA ASN A 149 28.90 -17.52 21.39
C ASN A 149 30.06 -16.72 22.01
N GLU A 150 29.59 -15.67 22.71
CA GLU A 150 29.92 -15.14 24.05
C GLU A 150 31.20 -14.34 24.35
N SER A 151 30.91 -13.11 24.82
CA SER A 151 31.42 -12.44 26.03
C SER A 151 32.69 -11.57 26.00
N SER A 152 32.49 -10.33 26.50
CA SER A 152 33.47 -9.43 27.16
C SER A 152 34.55 -8.82 26.23
N GLU A 153 35.09 -7.62 26.37
CA GLU A 153 34.94 -6.44 27.23
C GLU A 153 35.89 -5.36 26.61
N PHE A 154 35.76 -4.12 27.05
CA PHE A 154 36.78 -3.06 27.04
C PHE A 154 37.05 -2.14 25.81
N CYS A 155 37.04 -0.85 26.19
CA CYS A 155 37.38 0.37 25.47
C CYS A 155 38.89 0.54 25.16
N PHE A 156 39.25 1.31 24.13
CA PHE A 156 39.82 2.68 24.20
C PHE A 156 40.55 3.07 22.91
N ALA A 157 40.46 4.37 22.58
CA ALA A 157 41.35 5.20 21.73
C ALA A 157 41.56 4.78 20.26
N GLY A 158 41.63 5.68 19.29
CA GLY A 158 41.69 7.13 19.28
C GLY A 158 42.32 7.56 17.94
N THR A 159 41.94 8.75 17.45
CA THR A 159 42.67 9.59 16.47
C THR A 159 42.86 8.99 15.05
N SER A 160 42.77 9.68 13.93
CA SER A 160 42.92 11.09 13.58
C SER A 160 42.58 11.25 12.10
N PHE A 161 41.90 12.34 11.72
CA PHE A 161 41.99 12.90 10.36
C PHE A 161 43.43 13.39 10.11
N PRO A 162 43.93 13.35 8.87
CA PRO A 162 44.00 14.60 8.12
C PRO A 162 43.69 14.49 6.61
N TYR A 163 43.24 15.62 6.07
CA TYR A 163 43.24 15.98 4.64
C TYR A 163 44.58 15.64 3.95
N PRO A 164 44.56 15.40 2.63
CA PRO A 164 45.15 16.41 1.75
C PRO A 164 44.37 16.73 0.47
N SER A 165 44.72 17.92 0.00
CA SER A 165 44.28 18.71 -1.14
C SER A 165 44.64 18.20 -2.54
N ALA A 166 43.88 18.73 -3.50
CA ALA A 166 44.26 19.11 -4.87
C ALA A 166 44.21 18.07 -6.01
N LEU A 167 43.24 18.34 -6.91
CA LEU A 167 43.17 18.14 -8.37
C LEU A 167 44.51 18.33 -9.12
N PRO A 168 44.70 17.85 -10.37
CA PRO A 168 43.80 18.01 -11.54
C PRO A 168 43.73 16.75 -12.46
N SER A 169 42.97 16.62 -13.55
CA SER A 169 42.58 17.56 -14.61
C SER A 169 41.40 16.99 -15.40
N THR A 170 40.39 17.81 -15.69
CA THR A 170 39.29 17.50 -16.62
C THR A 170 39.51 18.33 -17.89
N PHE A 171 39.69 17.68 -19.03
CA PHE A 171 39.74 18.33 -20.34
C PHE A 171 38.33 18.47 -20.90
N THR A 172 37.84 19.71 -20.89
CA THR A 172 36.73 20.20 -21.72
C THR A 172 37.29 20.72 -23.03
N PHE A 173 36.74 20.28 -24.16
CA PHE A 173 36.84 20.99 -25.44
C PHE A 173 35.42 21.25 -25.95
N GLY A 174 35.01 22.52 -25.93
CA GLY A 174 33.98 23.02 -26.82
C GLY A 174 34.65 23.49 -28.11
N PHE A 175 33.92 23.49 -29.22
CA PHE A 175 34.13 24.47 -30.29
C PHE A 175 32.84 24.68 -31.07
N SER A 176 32.47 25.96 -31.17
CA SER A 176 31.53 26.50 -32.14
C SER A 176 32.18 26.54 -33.53
N ALA A 177 31.30 26.65 -34.54
CA ALA A 177 31.59 26.83 -35.96
C ALA A 177 32.58 27.97 -36.29
N PRO A 178 33.21 27.94 -37.47
CA PRO A 178 33.74 29.13 -38.11
C PRO A 178 32.84 29.63 -39.25
N ALA A 179 32.55 30.92 -39.21
CA ALA A 179 32.04 31.73 -40.31
C ALA A 179 33.17 32.12 -41.28
N SER A 180 32.78 32.48 -42.51
CA SER A 180 33.65 32.82 -43.64
C SER A 180 34.31 34.21 -43.58
N ALA A 181 35.45 34.31 -44.29
CA ALA A 181 35.85 35.34 -45.26
C ALA A 181 37.16 36.12 -44.95
N SER A 182 38.16 36.00 -45.84
CA SER A 182 38.61 37.12 -46.70
C SER A 182 39.71 36.72 -47.71
N ASN A 183 39.37 36.85 -49.00
CA ASN A 183 40.08 37.59 -50.07
C ASN A 183 41.45 37.19 -50.70
N HIS A 184 41.34 36.98 -52.03
CA HIS A 184 42.27 37.20 -53.16
C HIS A 184 43.41 36.18 -53.40
N LYS A 185 43.37 35.44 -54.53
CA LYS A 185 43.92 35.86 -55.84
C LYS A 185 43.61 34.81 -56.94
N ALA A 186 43.61 35.30 -58.18
CA ALA A 186 43.10 34.69 -59.41
C ALA A 186 43.79 33.39 -59.88
N ALA A 187 42.99 32.46 -60.40
CA ALA A 187 43.33 31.62 -61.55
C ALA A 187 42.02 31.14 -62.23
N SER A 188 41.91 31.33 -63.54
CA SER A 188 40.97 30.60 -64.40
C SER A 188 41.17 29.08 -64.20
N GLY A 189 40.18 28.21 -64.19
CA GLY A 189 38.75 28.32 -64.37
C GLY A 189 38.22 26.90 -64.48
N THR A 190 37.63 26.38 -63.41
CA THR A 190 36.68 25.26 -63.41
C THR A 190 35.77 25.47 -62.20
N LYS A 191 34.48 25.73 -62.44
CA LYS A 191 33.48 25.88 -61.38
C LYS A 191 33.45 24.58 -60.55
N PRO A 192 33.32 24.62 -59.20
CA PRO A 192 33.23 23.40 -58.41
C PRO A 192 31.99 22.63 -58.87
N LYS A 193 32.21 21.44 -59.42
CA LYS A 193 31.14 20.54 -59.86
C LYS A 193 30.83 19.55 -58.74
N VAL A 194 29.56 19.34 -58.44
CA VAL A 194 29.06 18.49 -57.36
C VAL A 194 28.24 17.35 -57.96
N ALA A 195 28.39 16.17 -57.38
CA ALA A 195 27.59 15.00 -57.73
C ALA A 195 26.18 15.12 -57.13
N LEU A 196 25.16 14.85 -57.93
CA LEU A 196 23.81 14.68 -57.39
C LEU A 196 23.67 13.31 -56.75
N ASP A 197 23.04 13.26 -55.57
CA ASP A 197 22.71 12.00 -54.89
C ASP A 197 21.75 11.18 -55.78
N PRO A 198 21.98 9.88 -55.99
CA PRO A 198 21.10 9.00 -56.78
C PRO A 198 19.62 9.01 -56.36
N HIS A 199 19.31 9.35 -55.11
CA HIS A 199 17.94 9.40 -54.60
C HIS A 199 17.24 10.75 -54.78
N VAL A 200 17.94 11.75 -55.33
CA VAL A 200 17.35 13.05 -55.70
C VAL A 200 16.23 12.81 -56.71
N ARG A 201 15.09 13.47 -56.51
CA ARG A 201 13.93 13.35 -57.38
C ARG A 201 13.85 14.52 -58.34
N LEU A 202 13.78 14.23 -59.63
CA LEU A 202 13.68 15.21 -60.71
C LEU A 202 12.30 15.13 -61.35
N LYS A 203 11.72 16.27 -61.73
CA LYS A 203 10.46 16.31 -62.50
C LYS A 203 10.71 15.79 -63.93
N ASP A 204 9.73 15.11 -64.53
CA ASP A 204 9.82 14.49 -65.87
C ASP A 204 10.27 15.47 -66.99
N GLY A 205 9.94 16.75 -66.87
CA GLY A 205 10.40 17.80 -67.80
C GLY A 205 11.89 18.15 -67.70
N LYS A 206 12.62 17.64 -66.71
CA LYS A 206 14.04 17.97 -66.47
C LYS A 206 15.02 16.99 -67.15
N LEU A 207 14.54 15.89 -67.74
CA LEU A 207 15.39 14.93 -68.47
C LEU A 207 16.17 15.60 -69.62
N GLU A 208 15.52 16.44 -70.40
CA GLU A 208 16.17 17.18 -71.50
C GLU A 208 17.24 18.15 -70.97
N LEU A 209 16.97 18.76 -69.82
CA LEU A 209 17.91 19.67 -69.17
C LEU A 209 19.12 18.93 -68.61
N VAL A 210 18.93 17.72 -68.05
CA VAL A 210 20.03 16.84 -67.64
C VAL A 210 20.88 16.47 -68.86
N LEU A 211 20.29 15.97 -69.94
CA LEU A 211 21.02 15.61 -71.17
C LEU A 211 21.82 16.79 -71.74
N GLN A 212 21.24 17.99 -71.73
CA GLN A 212 21.89 19.21 -72.17
C GLN A 212 23.09 19.58 -71.29
N TYR A 213 22.98 19.46 -69.97
CA TYR A 213 24.09 19.73 -69.04
C TYR A 213 25.18 18.65 -69.08
N LEU A 214 24.82 17.44 -69.48
CA LEU A 214 25.75 16.36 -69.77
C LEU A 214 26.48 16.54 -71.11
N GLY A 215 26.02 17.45 -71.97
CA GLY A 215 26.59 17.68 -73.30
C GLY A 215 26.34 16.55 -74.28
N LEU A 216 25.28 15.75 -74.06
CA LEU A 216 24.94 14.60 -74.89
C LEU A 216 23.85 14.98 -75.89
N ASP A 217 24.17 14.94 -77.19
CA ASP A 217 23.20 15.15 -78.27
C ASP A 217 22.49 13.83 -78.63
N VAL A 218 21.37 13.59 -77.96
CA VAL A 218 20.56 12.37 -78.11
C VAL A 218 19.50 12.56 -79.20
N THR A 219 19.34 11.58 -80.10
CA THR A 219 18.24 11.58 -81.08
C THR A 219 16.88 11.43 -80.40
N ASP A 220 15.82 12.00 -81.00
CA ASP A 220 14.48 12.00 -80.39
C ASP A 220 13.89 10.60 -80.18
N GLU A 221 14.36 9.60 -80.94
CA GLU A 221 13.98 8.20 -80.75
C GLU A 221 14.61 7.61 -79.47
N LYS A 222 15.90 7.86 -79.22
CA LYS A 222 16.59 7.43 -78.00
C LYS A 222 16.04 8.14 -76.75
N LYS A 223 15.71 9.43 -76.85
CA LYS A 223 15.01 10.17 -75.78
C LYS A 223 13.66 9.53 -75.43
N ARG A 224 12.91 9.05 -76.43
CA ARG A 224 11.63 8.35 -76.22
C ARG A 224 11.84 7.00 -75.54
N GLN A 225 12.87 6.26 -75.92
CA GLN A 225 13.22 4.99 -75.28
C GLN A 225 13.62 5.17 -73.81
N ILE A 226 14.39 6.21 -73.48
CA ILE A 226 14.74 6.55 -72.09
C ILE A 226 13.49 6.95 -71.30
N ARG A 227 12.58 7.77 -71.86
CA ARG A 227 11.32 8.11 -71.19
C ARG A 227 10.42 6.89 -70.96
N GLN A 228 10.43 5.91 -71.86
CA GLN A 228 9.66 4.68 -71.73
C GLN A 228 10.23 3.72 -70.68
N SER A 229 11.54 3.75 -70.42
CA SER A 229 12.18 2.92 -69.40
C SER A 229 12.10 3.51 -67.99
N LEU A 230 11.68 4.77 -67.85
CA LEU A 230 11.58 5.44 -66.55
C LEU A 230 10.17 5.36 -65.97
N ASN A 231 10.07 4.92 -64.72
CA ASN A 231 8.80 4.90 -63.99
C ASN A 231 8.58 6.24 -63.27
N THR A 232 7.68 7.07 -63.79
CA THR A 232 7.24 8.29 -63.09
C THR A 232 6.27 7.96 -61.97
N ASP A 233 6.43 8.57 -60.80
CA ASP A 233 5.47 8.43 -59.72
C ASP A 233 4.18 9.24 -59.95
N SER A 234 3.23 9.12 -59.01
CA SER A 234 1.98 9.91 -58.99
C SER A 234 2.18 11.44 -58.97
N GLN A 235 3.40 11.94 -58.76
CA GLN A 235 3.77 13.35 -58.74
C GLN A 235 4.56 13.78 -60.00
N GLY A 236 4.76 12.88 -60.98
CA GLY A 236 5.51 13.17 -62.21
C GLY A 236 7.01 13.34 -61.98
N THR A 237 7.57 12.68 -60.97
CA THR A 237 8.99 12.74 -60.59
C THR A 237 9.67 11.37 -60.66
N VAL A 238 10.94 11.37 -61.05
CA VAL A 238 11.79 10.19 -61.26
C VAL A 238 13.07 10.36 -60.45
N ALA A 239 13.60 9.29 -59.87
CA ALA A 239 14.88 9.36 -59.16
C ALA A 239 16.03 9.56 -60.17
N TYR A 240 16.98 10.41 -59.80
CA TYR A 240 18.15 10.71 -60.62
C TYR A 240 19.00 9.44 -60.88
N GLY A 241 19.08 8.53 -59.92
CA GLY A 241 19.73 7.23 -60.07
C GLY A 241 19.07 6.35 -61.14
N ASP A 242 17.74 6.34 -61.21
CA ASP A 242 16.99 5.58 -62.22
C ASP A 242 17.17 6.21 -63.61
N LEU A 243 17.21 7.55 -63.67
CA LEU A 243 17.54 8.31 -64.88
C LEU A 243 18.91 7.92 -65.44
N LEU A 244 19.93 7.88 -64.58
CA LEU A 244 21.28 7.48 -64.96
C LEU A 244 21.36 6.01 -65.38
N GLN A 245 20.56 5.13 -64.76
CA GLN A 245 20.51 3.73 -65.16
C GLN A 245 19.90 3.56 -66.55
N ALA A 246 18.78 4.22 -66.82
CA ALA A 246 18.16 4.21 -68.16
C ALA A 246 19.09 4.79 -69.24
N LEU A 247 19.89 5.81 -68.91
CA LEU A 247 20.90 6.35 -69.82
C LEU A 247 22.01 5.34 -70.13
N ARG A 248 22.49 4.60 -69.11
CA ARG A 248 23.46 3.52 -69.34
C ARG A 248 22.89 2.41 -70.21
N ASP A 249 21.64 2.01 -69.97
CA ASP A 249 21.04 0.89 -70.70
C ASP A 249 20.79 1.21 -72.18
N VAL A 250 20.57 2.48 -72.54
CA VAL A 250 20.25 2.91 -73.91
C VAL A 250 21.46 3.51 -74.67
N MET A 251 22.43 4.11 -73.95
CA MET A 251 23.49 4.94 -74.53
C MET A 251 24.90 4.66 -73.95
N GLN A 252 25.18 3.42 -73.54
CA GLN A 252 26.47 3.05 -72.96
C GLN A 252 27.68 3.49 -73.80
N GLU A 253 27.64 3.30 -75.12
CA GLU A 253 28.75 3.62 -76.04
C GLU A 253 29.00 5.14 -76.17
N GLU A 254 27.95 5.95 -76.21
CA GLU A 254 28.03 7.42 -76.30
C GLU A 254 28.45 8.07 -74.97
N LEU A 255 28.15 7.39 -73.85
CA LEU A 255 28.53 7.81 -72.51
C LEU A 255 30.02 7.54 -72.23
N GLU A 256 30.55 6.45 -72.78
CA GLU A 256 31.99 6.11 -72.75
C GLU A 256 32.82 7.06 -73.63
N GLU A 257 32.30 7.47 -74.81
CA GLU A 257 32.95 8.46 -75.69
C GLU A 257 33.00 9.86 -75.07
N ALA A 258 32.00 10.23 -74.27
CA ALA A 258 31.95 11.50 -73.53
C ALA A 258 32.85 11.54 -72.27
N GLY A 259 33.56 10.46 -71.94
CA GLY A 259 34.47 10.37 -70.79
C GLY A 259 33.77 10.38 -69.43
N LEU A 260 32.52 9.91 -69.37
CA LEU A 260 31.71 9.83 -68.15
C LEU A 260 31.74 8.39 -67.59
N ASP A 261 32.92 7.93 -67.21
CA ASP A 261 33.22 6.53 -66.92
C ASP A 261 33.20 6.16 -65.42
N SER A 262 32.39 6.80 -64.56
CA SER A 262 32.14 6.28 -63.20
C SER A 262 31.05 7.03 -62.42
N SER A 263 29.91 6.36 -62.20
CA SER A 263 28.87 6.49 -61.15
C SER A 263 28.34 7.87 -60.68
N SER A 264 28.92 8.98 -61.12
CA SER A 264 28.75 10.28 -60.49
C SER A 264 28.98 11.38 -61.52
N VAL A 265 27.89 11.79 -62.18
CA VAL A 265 28.00 12.93 -63.08
C VAL A 265 28.01 14.22 -62.29
N LEU A 266 28.97 15.09 -62.61
CA LEU A 266 29.23 16.30 -61.87
C LEU A 266 28.56 17.51 -62.53
N PHE A 267 27.73 18.22 -61.77
CA PHE A 267 27.03 19.42 -62.20
C PHE A 267 27.58 20.65 -61.51
N THR A 268 27.57 21.81 -62.17
CA THR A 268 27.86 23.07 -61.48
C THR A 268 26.75 23.43 -60.48
N GLN A 269 27.07 24.25 -59.49
CA GLN A 269 26.08 24.70 -58.49
C GLN A 269 24.82 25.32 -59.11
N HIS A 270 24.95 25.99 -60.26
CA HIS A 270 23.82 26.58 -60.99
C HIS A 270 22.97 25.52 -61.72
N GLU A 271 23.61 24.49 -62.27
CA GLU A 271 22.92 23.35 -62.91
C GLU A 271 22.14 22.56 -61.87
N VAL A 272 22.74 22.27 -60.70
CA VAL A 272 22.06 21.62 -59.57
C VAL A 272 20.85 22.43 -59.12
N ALA A 273 20.99 23.74 -58.94
CA ALA A 273 19.88 24.62 -58.55
C ALA A 273 18.78 24.72 -59.62
N SER A 274 19.12 24.52 -60.89
CA SER A 274 18.16 24.52 -62.01
C SER A 274 17.44 23.17 -62.18
N LEU A 275 18.10 22.08 -61.77
CA LEU A 275 17.55 20.73 -61.75
C LEU A 275 16.64 20.50 -60.53
N LEU A 276 16.99 21.07 -59.38
CA LEU A 276 16.24 20.96 -58.13
C LEU A 276 15.20 22.08 -57.99
N ASP A 277 13.98 21.74 -57.56
CA ASP A 277 12.95 22.72 -57.20
C ASP A 277 13.29 23.34 -55.83
N THR A 278 14.03 24.45 -55.84
CA THR A 278 14.50 25.15 -54.62
C THR A 278 13.44 26.08 -54.01
N SER A 279 12.20 26.04 -54.51
CA SER A 279 11.07 26.82 -53.99
C SER A 279 10.78 26.59 -52.50
N ALA A 280 11.18 25.43 -51.94
CA ALA A 280 11.06 25.13 -50.52
C ALA A 280 12.09 25.85 -49.61
N PHE A 281 13.15 26.46 -50.18
CA PHE A 281 14.25 27.08 -49.44
C PHE A 281 14.41 28.57 -49.70
N HIS A 282 13.55 29.18 -50.51
CA HIS A 282 13.47 30.64 -50.55
C HIS A 282 12.80 31.12 -49.26
N SER A 283 13.61 31.63 -48.32
CA SER A 283 13.10 32.58 -47.34
C SER A 283 12.40 33.70 -48.13
N PRO A 284 11.15 34.07 -47.82
CA PRO A 284 10.45 35.08 -48.58
C PRO A 284 11.27 36.37 -48.49
N THR A 285 11.86 36.76 -49.61
CA THR A 285 12.43 38.09 -49.77
C THR A 285 11.29 39.04 -49.54
N PHE A 286 11.50 39.85 -48.49
CA PHE A 286 10.61 40.85 -47.97
C PHE A 286 10.13 41.77 -49.09
N ASP A 287 8.97 41.47 -49.66
CA ASP A 287 8.17 42.43 -50.41
C ASP A 287 6.74 41.89 -50.55
N SER A 288 5.77 42.73 -50.18
CA SER A 288 4.32 42.60 -50.34
C SER A 288 3.51 41.98 -49.18
N LEU A 289 3.14 42.87 -48.26
CA LEU A 289 1.89 42.96 -47.48
C LEU A 289 0.97 41.71 -47.41
N SER A 290 0.96 41.09 -46.24
CA SER A 290 -0.30 40.72 -45.57
C SER A 290 -0.17 41.00 -44.07
N CYS A 291 -1.11 41.76 -43.52
CA CYS A 291 -1.09 42.26 -42.15
C CYS A 291 -1.40 41.20 -41.06
N ASN A 292 -1.08 39.92 -41.28
CA ASN A 292 -1.48 38.84 -40.37
C ASN A 292 -0.30 38.22 -39.57
N GLY A 293 0.95 38.39 -40.03
CA GLY A 293 2.12 37.81 -39.33
C GLY A 293 2.57 38.58 -38.09
N ASN A 294 2.27 39.89 -38.00
CA ASN A 294 2.61 40.70 -36.83
C ASN A 294 1.70 40.37 -35.64
N GLU A 295 0.40 40.19 -35.86
CA GLU A 295 -0.55 39.85 -34.80
C GLU A 295 -0.24 38.46 -34.20
N GLU A 296 0.15 37.50 -35.04
CA GLU A 296 0.54 36.15 -34.60
C GLU A 296 1.84 36.16 -33.78
N LEU A 297 2.83 36.96 -34.18
CA LEU A 297 4.08 37.14 -33.44
C LEU A 297 3.86 37.86 -32.10
N GLU A 298 3.01 38.89 -32.07
CA GLU A 298 2.64 39.60 -30.84
C GLU A 298 1.85 38.70 -29.89
N GLN A 299 0.96 37.85 -30.42
CA GLN A 299 0.21 36.88 -29.64
C GLN A 299 1.12 35.81 -29.02
N LEU A 300 2.11 35.31 -29.78
CA LEU A 300 3.14 34.42 -29.27
C LEU A 300 4.01 35.07 -28.18
N GLN A 301 4.34 36.35 -28.33
CA GLN A 301 5.06 37.10 -27.29
C GLN A 301 4.24 37.23 -26.01
N LEU A 302 2.93 37.48 -26.13
CA LEU A 302 2.03 37.57 -24.98
C LEU A 302 1.89 36.21 -24.28
N GLU A 303 1.72 35.13 -25.04
CA GLU A 303 1.67 33.77 -24.51
C GLU A 303 2.97 33.41 -23.79
N MET A 304 4.14 33.78 -24.33
CA MET A 304 5.43 33.59 -23.68
C MET A 304 5.49 34.33 -22.33
N VAL A 305 4.96 35.54 -22.23
CA VAL A 305 4.92 36.30 -20.97
C VAL A 305 4.02 35.61 -19.95
N VAL A 306 2.83 35.15 -20.37
CA VAL A 306 1.88 34.40 -19.53
C VAL A 306 2.50 33.09 -19.04
N LEU A 307 3.11 32.30 -19.92
CA LEU A 307 3.78 31.06 -19.55
C LEU A 307 4.95 31.30 -18.59
N ARG A 308 5.75 32.35 -18.81
CA ARG A 308 6.82 32.73 -17.88
C ARG A 308 6.27 33.11 -16.49
N GLN A 309 5.11 33.78 -16.44
CA GLN A 309 4.44 34.08 -15.18
C GLN A 309 3.90 32.82 -14.51
N GLU A 310 3.31 31.91 -15.27
CA GLU A 310 2.79 30.64 -14.77
C GLU A 310 3.91 29.75 -14.22
N VAL A 311 5.07 29.68 -14.89
CA VAL A 311 6.26 28.98 -14.37
C VAL A 311 6.72 29.59 -13.04
N ARG A 312 6.70 30.91 -12.88
CA ARG A 312 7.03 31.56 -11.60
C ARG A 312 6.04 31.19 -10.51
N ARG A 313 4.73 31.18 -10.83
CA ARG A 313 3.67 30.76 -9.90
C ARG A 313 3.84 29.31 -9.46
N LEU A 314 4.07 28.40 -10.41
CA LEU A 314 4.30 26.98 -10.15
C LEU A 314 5.55 26.74 -9.30
N LYS A 315 6.63 27.48 -9.53
CA LYS A 315 7.83 27.43 -8.67
C LYS A 315 7.54 27.85 -7.23
N SER A 316 6.73 28.90 -7.04
CA SER A 316 6.33 29.33 -5.69
C SER A 316 5.48 28.26 -5.00
N LEU A 317 4.51 27.70 -5.72
CA LEU A 317 3.63 26.65 -5.19
C LEU A 317 4.41 25.38 -4.84
N LEU A 318 5.37 24.99 -5.69
CA LEU A 318 6.25 23.85 -5.41
C LEU A 318 7.01 24.06 -4.09
N LYS A 319 7.60 25.25 -3.89
CA LYS A 319 8.31 25.60 -2.66
C LYS A 319 7.39 25.56 -1.42
N GLU A 320 6.16 26.04 -1.55
CA GLU A 320 5.17 25.98 -0.46
C GLU A 320 4.81 24.52 -0.11
N VAL A 321 4.58 23.68 -1.12
CA VAL A 321 4.29 22.25 -0.93
C VAL A 321 5.49 21.52 -0.33
N GLU A 322 6.72 21.81 -0.76
CA GLU A 322 7.95 21.25 -0.19
C GLU A 322 8.11 21.63 1.30
N ASN A 323 7.88 22.89 1.64
CA ASN A 323 7.91 23.35 3.02
C ASN A 323 6.81 22.72 3.87
N SER A 324 5.59 22.63 3.33
CA SER A 324 4.48 21.97 4.00
C SER A 324 4.77 20.49 4.23
N LYS A 325 5.28 19.78 3.22
CA LYS A 325 5.71 18.39 3.32
C LYS A 325 6.73 18.22 4.43
N LYS A 326 7.78 19.03 4.45
CA LYS A 326 8.82 18.98 5.49
C LYS A 326 8.23 19.17 6.89
N SER A 327 7.33 20.15 7.06
CA SER A 327 6.66 20.38 8.36
C SER A 327 5.86 19.16 8.82
N MET A 328 5.19 18.46 7.89
CA MET A 328 4.38 17.29 8.22
C MET A 328 5.25 16.06 8.49
N GLU A 329 6.40 15.93 7.84
CA GLU A 329 7.41 14.92 8.16
C GLU A 329 7.97 15.13 9.57
N ASP A 330 8.28 16.37 9.96
CA ASP A 330 8.75 16.69 11.31
C ASP A 330 7.68 16.37 12.37
N GLU A 331 6.41 16.67 12.10
CA GLU A 331 5.30 16.34 13.00
C GLU A 331 5.10 14.82 13.14
N LEU A 332 5.20 14.09 12.02
CA LEU A 332 5.14 12.63 12.03
C LEU A 332 6.27 12.02 12.87
N GLN A 333 7.49 12.55 12.76
CA GLN A 333 8.63 12.10 13.56
C GLN A 333 8.40 12.35 15.06
N ARG A 334 7.87 13.51 15.43
CA ARG A 334 7.52 13.82 16.84
C ARG A 334 6.45 12.87 17.37
N LEU A 335 5.39 12.61 16.59
CA LEU A 335 4.34 11.68 16.98
C LEU A 335 4.86 10.26 17.12
N ASN A 336 5.76 9.83 16.23
CA ASN A 336 6.38 8.51 16.31
C ASN A 336 7.23 8.36 17.57
N GLN A 337 8.06 9.36 17.90
CA GLN A 337 8.84 9.35 19.14
C GLN A 337 7.94 9.31 20.39
N LYS A 338 6.83 10.04 20.39
CA LYS A 338 5.84 10.02 21.47
C LYS A 338 5.17 8.64 21.60
N ALA A 339 4.80 8.02 20.48
CA ALA A 339 4.22 6.68 20.45
C ALA A 339 5.20 5.63 20.99
N LEU A 340 6.48 5.69 20.61
CA LEU A 340 7.52 4.82 21.17
C LEU A 340 7.68 5.01 22.69
N GLY A 341 7.59 6.25 23.17
CA GLY A 341 7.55 6.56 24.60
C GLY A 341 6.41 5.84 25.31
N PHE A 342 5.19 5.97 24.82
CA PHE A 342 4.02 5.28 25.39
C PHE A 342 4.14 3.76 25.35
N LEU A 343 4.69 3.19 24.27
CA LEU A 343 4.92 1.74 24.19
C LEU A 343 5.94 1.26 25.23
N SER A 344 6.98 2.03 25.50
CA SER A 344 7.97 1.70 26.53
C SER A 344 7.36 1.72 27.93
N GLU A 345 6.55 2.74 28.24
CA GLU A 345 5.82 2.86 29.50
C GLU A 345 4.82 1.73 29.67
N ASN A 346 4.06 1.40 28.61
CA ASN A 346 3.09 0.32 28.62
C ASN A 346 3.75 -1.04 28.92
N ARG A 347 4.93 -1.31 28.37
CA ARG A 347 5.73 -2.51 28.73
C ARG A 347 6.08 -2.52 30.21
N THR A 348 6.56 -1.41 30.76
CA THR A 348 6.88 -1.30 32.20
C THR A 348 5.65 -1.50 33.07
N LEU A 349 4.51 -0.93 32.70
CA LEU A 349 3.25 -1.10 33.42
C LEU A 349 2.77 -2.56 33.38
N HIS A 350 2.89 -3.24 32.23
CA HIS A 350 2.60 -4.67 32.13
C HIS A 350 3.49 -5.52 33.03
N SER A 351 4.80 -5.24 33.10
CA SER A 351 5.68 -5.96 34.03
C SER A 351 5.28 -5.73 35.49
N LYS A 352 4.89 -4.50 35.86
CA LYS A 352 4.38 -4.20 37.22
C LYS A 352 3.06 -4.91 37.50
N LEU A 353 2.15 -4.96 36.53
CA LEU A 353 0.88 -5.65 36.65
C LEU A 353 1.10 -7.16 36.88
N GLN A 354 2.00 -7.77 36.11
CA GLN A 354 2.35 -9.18 36.28
C GLN A 354 2.90 -9.48 37.68
N MET A 355 3.77 -8.62 38.20
CA MET A 355 4.27 -8.75 39.58
C MET A 355 3.13 -8.62 40.61
N ALA A 356 2.22 -7.67 40.42
CA ALA A 356 1.07 -7.49 41.30
C ALA A 356 0.12 -8.71 41.26
N GLU A 357 -0.12 -9.29 40.08
CA GLU A 357 -0.92 -10.51 39.94
C GLU A 357 -0.31 -11.70 40.68
N VAL A 358 1.01 -11.87 40.61
CA VAL A 358 1.71 -12.94 41.33
C VAL A 358 1.53 -12.77 42.84
N VAL A 359 1.73 -11.55 43.35
CA VAL A 359 1.53 -11.25 44.78
C VAL A 359 0.07 -11.49 45.19
N GLN A 360 -0.90 -11.09 44.37
CA GLN A 360 -2.32 -11.30 44.65
C GLN A 360 -2.68 -12.79 44.70
N ARG A 361 -2.16 -13.61 43.76
CA ARG A 361 -2.38 -15.06 43.78
C ARG A 361 -1.78 -15.70 45.03
N GLN A 362 -0.60 -15.25 45.45
CA GLN A 362 0.03 -15.73 46.67
C GLN A 362 -0.78 -15.37 47.91
N ALA A 363 -1.28 -14.14 48.00
CA ALA A 363 -2.15 -13.71 49.09
C ALA A 363 -3.44 -14.55 49.13
N HIS A 364 -4.08 -14.78 47.99
CA HIS A 364 -5.29 -15.59 47.93
C HIS A 364 -5.06 -17.06 48.30
N SER A 365 -3.92 -17.64 47.90
CA SER A 365 -3.53 -18.99 48.34
C SER A 365 -3.39 -19.05 49.86
N ALA A 366 -2.74 -18.05 50.48
CA ALA A 366 -2.60 -18.00 51.92
C ALA A 366 -3.96 -17.82 52.62
N GLU A 367 -4.87 -17.03 52.06
CA GLU A 367 -6.25 -16.91 52.54
C GLU A 367 -6.97 -18.27 52.54
N GLN A 368 -6.86 -19.04 51.47
CA GLN A 368 -7.43 -20.40 51.40
C GLN A 368 -6.86 -21.32 52.48
N ASP A 369 -5.54 -21.29 52.69
CA ASP A 369 -4.90 -22.07 53.76
C ASP A 369 -5.46 -21.66 55.14
N TYR A 370 -5.68 -20.36 55.38
CA TYR A 370 -6.29 -19.89 56.63
C TYR A 370 -7.75 -20.33 56.77
N GLU A 371 -8.54 -20.33 55.69
CA GLU A 371 -9.92 -20.81 55.70
C GLU A 371 -9.99 -22.31 56.04
N GLU A 372 -9.09 -23.14 55.49
CA GLU A 372 -9.01 -24.55 55.84
C GLU A 372 -8.71 -24.76 57.33
N VAL A 373 -7.77 -23.99 57.88
CA VAL A 373 -7.46 -24.05 59.32
C VAL A 373 -8.66 -23.63 60.16
N ILE A 374 -9.40 -22.59 59.75
CA ILE A 374 -10.63 -22.17 60.44
C ILE A 374 -11.64 -23.31 60.45
N HIS A 375 -11.89 -23.96 59.31
CA HIS A 375 -12.82 -25.09 59.25
C HIS A 375 -12.41 -26.26 60.13
N LEU A 376 -11.12 -26.61 60.18
CA LEU A 376 -10.61 -27.64 61.08
C LEU A 376 -10.84 -27.27 62.55
N LEU A 377 -10.56 -26.03 62.93
CA LEU A 377 -10.80 -25.54 64.29
C LEU A 377 -12.30 -25.52 64.64
N GLU A 378 -13.17 -25.11 63.71
CA GLU A 378 -14.62 -25.14 63.89
C GLU A 378 -15.16 -26.56 64.08
N ALA A 379 -14.62 -27.52 63.32
CA ALA A 379 -14.95 -28.94 63.47
C ALA A 379 -14.51 -29.47 64.84
N GLU A 380 -13.28 -29.17 65.27
CA GLU A 380 -12.77 -29.59 66.58
C GLU A 380 -13.55 -28.96 67.74
N ILE A 381 -13.90 -27.67 67.66
CA ILE A 381 -14.78 -27.01 68.64
C ILE A 381 -16.14 -27.73 68.70
N SER A 382 -16.70 -28.12 67.55
CA SER A 382 -17.98 -28.81 67.49
C SER A 382 -17.92 -30.20 68.11
N GLU A 383 -16.84 -30.95 67.86
CA GLU A 383 -16.59 -32.25 68.50
C GLU A 383 -16.45 -32.11 70.02
N LEU A 384 -15.61 -31.17 70.49
CA LEU A 384 -15.41 -30.92 71.91
C LEU A 384 -16.72 -30.51 72.61
N LYS A 385 -17.56 -29.72 71.96
CA LYS A 385 -18.91 -29.38 72.47
C LYS A 385 -19.79 -30.62 72.60
N MET A 386 -19.77 -31.53 71.62
CA MET A 386 -20.52 -32.78 71.67
C MET A 386 -20.05 -33.68 72.81
N GLN A 387 -18.73 -33.82 72.99
CA GLN A 387 -18.15 -34.55 74.11
C GLN A 387 -18.54 -33.93 75.46
N LEU A 388 -18.56 -32.61 75.57
CA LEU A 388 -18.98 -31.90 76.78
C LEU A 388 -20.47 -32.13 77.09
N ALA A 389 -21.34 -32.08 76.09
CA ALA A 389 -22.76 -32.39 76.24
C ALA A 389 -22.97 -33.84 76.70
N GLY A 390 -22.22 -34.80 76.15
CA GLY A 390 -22.21 -36.20 76.59
C GLY A 390 -21.69 -36.40 78.02
N LYS A 391 -20.80 -35.54 78.51
CA LYS A 391 -20.36 -35.56 79.93
C LYS A 391 -21.42 -34.96 80.86
N LYS A 392 -22.13 -33.91 80.43
CA LYS A 392 -23.21 -33.29 81.21
C LYS A 392 -24.38 -34.25 81.47
N THR A 393 -24.80 -35.00 80.46
CA THR A 393 -25.86 -36.02 80.60
C THR A 393 -25.45 -37.12 81.57
N LYS A 394 -24.23 -37.68 81.42
CA LYS A 394 -23.69 -38.66 82.39
C LYS A 394 -23.65 -38.12 83.82
N HIS A 395 -23.32 -36.84 83.99
CA HIS A 395 -23.31 -36.22 85.31
C HIS A 395 -24.72 -36.10 85.90
N GLU A 396 -25.72 -35.72 85.11
CA GLU A 396 -27.12 -35.72 85.55
C GLU A 396 -27.62 -37.13 85.91
N ASP A 397 -27.29 -38.14 85.10
CA ASP A 397 -27.63 -39.54 85.39
C ASP A 397 -27.01 -40.01 86.72
N ILE A 398 -25.76 -39.65 86.98
CA ILE A 398 -25.07 -39.96 88.24
C ILE A 398 -25.77 -39.27 89.42
N LEU A 399 -26.20 -38.02 89.26
CA LEU A 399 -26.94 -37.30 90.31
C LEU A 399 -28.29 -37.96 90.59
N GLU A 400 -29.01 -38.37 89.54
CA GLU A 400 -30.28 -39.07 89.66
C GLU A 400 -30.14 -40.42 90.36
N LEU A 401 -29.13 -41.21 89.99
CA LEU A 401 -28.81 -42.48 90.64
C LEU A 401 -28.47 -42.28 92.13
N LYS A 402 -27.70 -41.24 92.47
CA LYS A 402 -27.41 -40.90 93.88
C LYS A 402 -28.67 -40.55 94.66
N ARG A 403 -29.63 -39.84 94.04
CA ARG A 403 -30.93 -39.52 94.64
C ARG A 403 -31.75 -40.79 94.89
N GLN A 404 -31.82 -41.68 93.90
CA GLN A 404 -32.53 -42.97 94.02
C GLN A 404 -31.92 -43.87 95.10
N LEU A 405 -30.59 -43.94 95.16
CA LEU A 405 -29.87 -44.67 96.21
C LEU A 405 -30.25 -44.15 97.61
N SER A 406 -30.27 -42.82 97.78
CA SER A 406 -30.63 -42.18 99.06
C SER A 406 -32.08 -42.50 99.48
N LEU A 407 -33.01 -42.56 98.51
CA LEU A 407 -34.40 -42.94 98.76
C LEU A 407 -34.51 -44.43 99.15
N ALA A 408 -33.81 -45.31 98.43
CA ALA A 408 -33.76 -46.74 98.71
C ALA A 408 -33.17 -47.01 100.10
N ASP A 409 -32.08 -46.35 100.48
CA ASP A 409 -31.49 -46.41 101.83
C ASP A 409 -32.51 -45.98 102.90
N GLY A 410 -33.28 -44.92 102.63
CA GLY A 410 -34.37 -44.48 103.50
C GLY A 410 -35.46 -45.54 103.67
N GLN A 411 -35.87 -46.19 102.58
CA GLN A 411 -36.84 -47.29 102.62
C GLN A 411 -36.28 -48.52 103.34
N LEU A 412 -35.02 -48.86 103.10
CA LEU A 412 -34.33 -49.98 103.73
C LEU A 412 -34.28 -49.78 105.24
N ARG A 413 -33.91 -48.57 105.72
CA ARG A 413 -33.94 -48.24 107.15
C ARG A 413 -35.34 -48.36 107.75
N LYS A 414 -36.38 -47.89 107.05
CA LYS A 414 -37.78 -48.06 107.48
C LYS A 414 -38.16 -49.54 107.57
N SER A 415 -37.83 -50.32 106.56
CA SER A 415 -38.07 -51.76 106.51
C SER A 415 -37.33 -52.49 107.63
N GLU A 416 -36.08 -52.11 107.90
CA GLU A 416 -35.27 -52.69 108.97
C GLU A 416 -35.86 -52.39 110.36
N VAL A 417 -36.38 -51.18 110.58
CA VAL A 417 -37.12 -50.83 111.80
C VAL A 417 -38.40 -51.67 111.93
N SER A 418 -39.16 -51.83 110.85
CA SER A 418 -40.35 -52.68 110.84
C SER A 418 -40.02 -54.15 111.12
N ARG A 419 -38.95 -54.69 110.50
CA ARG A 419 -38.45 -56.04 110.77
C ARG A 419 -38.09 -56.22 112.24
N LYS A 420 -37.32 -55.30 112.83
CA LYS A 420 -36.97 -55.33 114.26
C LYS A 420 -38.20 -55.32 115.16
N ARG A 421 -39.23 -54.51 114.83
CA ARG A 421 -40.50 -54.50 115.57
C ARG A 421 -41.24 -55.84 115.48
N LEU A 422 -41.30 -56.44 114.28
CA LEU A 422 -41.91 -57.75 114.06
C LEU A 422 -41.15 -58.86 114.81
N GLU A 423 -39.82 -58.85 114.79
CA GLU A 423 -39.00 -59.80 115.55
C GLU A 423 -39.29 -59.73 117.06
N ILE A 424 -39.41 -58.52 117.61
CA ILE A 424 -39.80 -58.34 119.01
C ILE A 424 -41.21 -58.89 119.28
N CYS A 425 -42.18 -58.63 118.40
CA CYS A 425 -43.54 -59.16 118.55
C CYS A 425 -43.59 -60.68 118.46
N ASN A 426 -42.89 -61.29 117.49
CA ASN A 426 -42.77 -62.74 117.34
C ASN A 426 -42.13 -63.38 118.57
N ARG A 427 -41.07 -62.79 119.12
CA ARG A 427 -40.44 -63.27 120.36
C ARG A 427 -41.42 -63.25 121.53
N LYS A 428 -42.24 -62.21 121.65
CA LYS A 428 -43.30 -62.13 122.66
C LYS A 428 -44.37 -63.21 122.45
N LEU A 429 -44.83 -63.42 121.22
CA LEU A 429 -45.80 -64.47 120.89
C LEU A 429 -45.28 -65.88 121.21
N LEU A 430 -44.02 -66.17 120.88
CA LEU A 430 -43.39 -67.46 121.22
C LEU A 430 -43.34 -67.71 122.72
N LEU A 431 -43.11 -66.67 123.54
CA LEU A 431 -43.16 -66.79 125.01
C LEU A 431 -44.58 -67.12 125.51
N PHE A 432 -45.64 -66.66 124.83
CA PHE A 432 -47.02 -66.99 125.20
C PHE A 432 -47.42 -68.44 124.87
N VAL A 433 -46.80 -69.08 123.88
CA VAL A 433 -47.09 -70.48 123.50
C VAL A 433 -46.36 -71.50 124.39
N GLN A 434 -45.38 -71.06 125.18
CA GLN A 434 -44.58 -71.90 126.10
C GLN A 434 -45.13 -71.98 127.54
N VAL A 435 -46.29 -71.38 127.81
CA VAL A 435 -47.07 -71.49 129.06
C VAL A 435 -48.28 -72.38 128.80
#